data_AF-A0A957SA24-F1
#
_entry.id   AF-A0A957SA24-F1
#
_cell.length_a   1.000
_cell.length_b   1.000
_cell.length_c   1.000
_cell.angle_alpha   90.00
_cell.angle_beta   90.00
_cell.angle_gamma   90.00
#
_symmetry.space_group_name_H-M   'P 1'
#
loop_
_entity.id
_entity.type
_entity.pdbx_description
1 polymer ?
#
loop_
_entity_poly.entity_id
_entity_poly.type
_entity_poly.pdbx_seq_one_letter_code
_entity_poly.pdbx_strand_id
1 'polypeptide(L)'
;GYARHEPHNFEGLSNRDQFARDATNIYYPKGLQQQEHPDSVGRSVAMRTNTHRMVYRPTGQNELYDMAADPQELNNVHGQPAYADIQRQLERRLLEWYVQTSDVTPFDMDPRGLPS
;
A
#
# COMPACT_ATOMS: atom_id res chain seq x y z
N GLY A 1 -8.61 -4.94 1.44
CA GLY A 1 -7.26 -4.48 1.80
C GLY A 1 -7.26 -3.96 3.22
N TYR A 2 -6.10 -3.85 3.86
CA TYR A 2 -6.04 -3.25 5.20
C TYR A 2 -6.21 -1.73 5.02
N ALA A 3 -7.42 -1.22 5.24
CA ALA A 3 -7.76 0.20 5.17
C ALA A 3 -8.91 0.49 6.13
N ARG A 4 -9.05 1.74 6.59
CA ARG A 4 -10.09 2.10 7.59
C ARG A 4 -11.52 1.82 7.13
N HIS A 5 -11.78 1.79 5.82
CA HIS A 5 -13.08 1.44 5.25
C HIS A 5 -13.31 -0.07 5.10
N GLU A 6 -12.29 -0.89 5.38
CA GLU A 6 -12.33 -2.37 5.36
C GLU A 6 -11.85 -2.94 6.72
N PRO A 7 -12.49 -2.57 7.85
CA PRO A 7 -11.98 -2.89 9.19
C PRO A 7 -11.94 -4.39 9.50
N HIS A 8 -12.67 -5.22 8.74
CA HIS A 8 -12.64 -6.67 8.84
C HIS A 8 -11.26 -7.28 8.52
N ASN A 9 -10.41 -6.55 7.79
CA ASN A 9 -9.06 -6.99 7.45
C ASN A 9 -8.07 -6.77 8.60
N PHE A 10 -8.31 -5.84 9.53
CA PHE A 10 -7.38 -5.58 10.65
C PHE A 10 -7.24 -6.77 11.59
N GLU A 11 -6.07 -6.92 12.20
CA GLU A 11 -5.77 -7.89 13.26
C GLU A 11 -5.93 -7.26 14.66
N GLY A 12 -5.94 -8.08 15.71
CA GLY A 12 -6.09 -7.61 17.10
C GLY A 12 -7.55 -7.32 17.48
N LEU A 13 -8.51 -7.81 16.68
CA LEU A 13 -9.94 -7.66 16.96
C LEU A 13 -10.35 -8.47 18.19
N SER A 14 -11.15 -7.87 19.08
CA SER A 14 -11.56 -8.51 20.35
C SER A 14 -12.36 -9.81 20.16
N ASN A 15 -13.06 -9.94 19.04
CA ASN A 15 -13.93 -11.07 18.72
C ASN A 15 -13.25 -12.19 17.90
N ARG A 16 -12.02 -11.99 17.42
CA ARG A 16 -11.34 -12.94 16.52
C ARG A 16 -9.90 -13.23 16.95
N ASP A 17 -9.17 -12.20 17.39
CA ASP A 17 -7.72 -12.25 17.52
C ASP A 17 -7.29 -12.10 18.99
N GLN A 18 -7.91 -12.84 19.92
CA GLN A 18 -7.59 -12.77 21.36
C GLN A 18 -6.09 -12.97 21.64
N PHE A 19 -5.43 -13.87 20.89
CA PHE A 19 -3.99 -14.10 21.02
C PHE A 19 -3.16 -12.83 20.74
N ALA A 20 -3.59 -11.96 19.82
CA ALA A 20 -2.91 -10.72 19.48
C ALA A 20 -3.28 -9.56 20.43
N ARG A 21 -4.03 -9.84 21.49
CA ARG A 21 -4.42 -8.89 22.56
C ARG A 21 -3.85 -9.28 23.93
N ASP A 22 -3.24 -10.46 24.05
CA ASP A 22 -2.56 -10.93 25.25
C ASP A 22 -1.11 -10.43 25.25
N ALA A 23 -0.77 -9.56 26.20
CA ALA A 23 0.57 -8.96 26.31
C ALA A 23 1.73 -9.97 26.44
N THR A 24 1.44 -11.23 26.79
CA THR A 24 2.45 -12.30 26.86
C THR A 24 2.70 -12.98 25.52
N ASN A 25 1.85 -12.75 24.53
CA ASN A 25 1.94 -13.37 23.21
C ASN A 25 2.89 -12.59 22.28
N ILE A 26 3.67 -13.31 21.48
CA ILE A 26 4.62 -12.71 20.52
C ILE A 26 3.95 -11.80 19.47
N TYR A 27 2.66 -12.01 19.17
CA TYR A 27 1.92 -11.19 18.21
C TYR A 27 1.26 -9.96 18.81
N TYR A 28 1.30 -9.78 20.14
CA TYR A 28 0.69 -8.64 20.82
C TYR A 28 1.13 -7.28 20.27
N PRO A 29 2.44 -7.00 20.05
CA PRO A 29 2.86 -5.70 19.52
C PRO A 29 2.27 -5.42 18.13
N LYS A 30 2.13 -6.45 17.29
CA LYS A 30 1.53 -6.32 15.95
C LYS A 30 0.03 -6.01 16.04
N GLY A 31 -0.69 -6.74 16.89
CA GLY A 31 -2.11 -6.51 17.14
C GLY A 31 -2.35 -5.10 17.66
N LEU A 32 -1.58 -4.67 18.67
CA LEU A 32 -1.65 -3.33 19.23
C LEU A 32 -1.35 -2.25 18.17
N GLN A 33 -0.28 -2.40 17.40
CA GLN A 33 0.10 -1.45 16.35
C GLN A 33 -1.01 -1.25 15.31
N GLN A 34 -1.70 -2.31 14.88
CA GLN A 34 -2.81 -2.18 13.92
C GLN A 34 -4.05 -1.50 14.54
N GLN A 35 -4.26 -1.64 15.85
CA GLN A 35 -5.36 -0.99 16.55
C GLN A 35 -5.08 0.50 16.82
N GLU A 36 -3.86 0.85 17.21
CA GLU A 36 -3.45 2.23 17.50
C GLU A 36 -3.16 3.02 16.22
N HIS A 37 -2.59 2.37 15.21
CA HIS A 37 -2.16 2.96 13.95
C HIS A 37 -2.69 2.16 12.75
N PRO A 38 -4.02 2.18 12.48
CA PRO A 38 -4.63 1.36 11.44
C PRO A 38 -4.08 1.63 10.02
N ASP A 39 -3.57 2.83 9.76
CA ASP A 39 -2.97 3.16 8.46
C ASP A 39 -1.55 2.57 8.28
N SER A 40 -0.94 2.04 9.35
CA SER A 40 0.40 1.42 9.29
C SER A 40 0.42 0.14 8.45
N VAL A 41 -0.73 -0.52 8.33
CA VAL A 41 -0.93 -1.68 7.47
C VAL A 41 -1.67 -1.34 6.18
N GLY A 42 -1.92 -0.05 5.95
CA GLY A 42 -2.52 0.51 4.74
C GLY A 42 -1.93 -0.09 3.46
N ARG A 43 -2.78 -0.40 2.47
CA ARG A 43 -2.28 -0.75 1.14
C ARG A 43 -1.38 0.38 0.63
N SER A 44 -0.21 0.01 0.12
CA SER A 44 0.72 0.93 -0.51
C SER A 44 1.30 0.29 -1.77
N VAL A 45 1.82 1.13 -2.66
CA VAL A 45 2.41 0.70 -3.93
C VAL A 45 3.69 1.47 -4.14
N ALA A 46 4.76 0.76 -4.46
CA ALA A 46 6.04 1.37 -4.77
C ALA A 46 6.33 1.29 -6.26
N MET A 47 6.74 2.41 -6.87
CA MET A 47 7.34 2.45 -8.20
C MET A 47 8.78 2.92 -8.06
N ARG A 48 9.73 2.09 -8.51
CA ARG A 48 11.15 2.40 -8.50
C ARG A 48 11.70 2.44 -9.91
N THR A 49 12.45 3.49 -10.20
CA THR A 49 13.29 3.63 -11.39
C THR A 49 14.75 3.69 -10.97
N ASN A 50 15.68 3.82 -11.92
CA ASN A 50 17.09 3.98 -11.59
C ASN A 50 17.39 5.29 -10.84
N THR A 51 16.54 6.31 -10.97
CA THR A 51 16.80 7.65 -10.42
C THR A 51 15.86 8.05 -9.29
N HIS A 52 14.66 7.48 -9.22
CA HIS A 52 13.65 7.86 -8.22
C HIS A 52 12.83 6.67 -7.76
N ARG A 53 12.39 6.71 -6.49
CA ARG A 53 11.38 5.80 -5.95
C ARG A 53 10.21 6.60 -5.40
N MET A 54 9.00 6.22 -5.78
CA MET A 54 7.75 6.74 -5.23
C MET A 54 7.03 5.65 -4.45
N VAL A 55 6.47 5.99 -3.28
CA VAL A 55 5.51 5.17 -2.54
C VAL A 55 4.18 5.90 -2.52
N TYR A 56 3.19 5.32 -3.20
CA TYR A 56 1.82 5.80 -3.19
C TYR A 56 1.02 5.11 -2.09
N ARG A 57 0.37 5.90 -1.25
CA ARG A 57 -0.53 5.46 -0.18
C ARG A 57 -1.89 6.15 -0.37
N PRO A 58 -2.98 5.40 -0.58
CA PRO A 58 -4.33 5.98 -0.61
C PRO A 58 -4.71 6.69 0.70
N THR A 59 -4.11 6.26 1.81
CA THR A 59 -4.29 6.83 3.15
C THR A 59 -2.93 7.12 3.77
N GLY A 60 -2.75 8.32 4.32
CA GLY A 60 -1.49 8.76 4.91
C GLY A 60 -0.66 9.62 3.95
N GLN A 61 0.66 9.65 4.18
CA GLN A 61 1.59 10.49 3.42
C GLN A 61 2.23 9.68 2.29
N ASN A 62 2.16 10.21 1.07
CA ASN A 62 2.93 9.70 -0.05
C ASN A 62 4.42 10.06 0.08
N GLU A 63 5.27 9.26 -0.55
CA GLU A 63 6.72 9.42 -0.48
C GLU A 63 7.33 9.47 -1.88
N LEU A 64 8.37 10.29 -2.04
CA LEU A 64 9.20 10.36 -3.24
C LEU A 64 10.65 10.56 -2.78
N TYR A 65 11.56 9.77 -3.33
CA TYR A 65 12.99 9.80 -3.01
C TYR A 65 13.80 9.93 -4.30
N ASP A 66 14.76 10.85 -4.30
CA ASP A 66 15.81 10.94 -5.30
C ASP A 66 16.89 9.90 -4.97
N MET A 67 16.99 8.84 -5.76
CA MET A 67 17.90 7.73 -5.48
C MET A 67 19.36 8.07 -5.79
N ALA A 68 19.63 9.13 -6.54
CA ALA A 68 20.99 9.58 -6.83
C ALA A 68 21.53 10.46 -5.71
N ALA A 69 20.71 11.39 -5.23
CA ALA A 69 21.07 12.28 -4.12
C ALA A 69 20.90 11.62 -2.74
N ASP A 70 19.92 10.73 -2.60
CA ASP A 70 19.57 10.06 -1.35
C ASP A 70 19.35 8.54 -1.54
N PRO A 71 20.43 7.76 -1.73
CA PRO A 71 20.36 6.31 -1.87
C PRO A 71 19.75 5.58 -0.65
N GLN A 72 19.73 6.23 0.53
CA GLN A 72 19.24 5.68 1.78
C GLN A 72 17.78 6.05 2.08
N GLU A 73 17.13 6.84 1.20
CA GLU A 73 15.71 7.16 1.29
C GLU A 73 15.32 7.87 2.60
N LEU A 74 16.20 8.73 3.10
CA LEU A 74 16.04 9.43 4.38
C LEU A 74 15.23 10.73 4.24
N ASN A 75 15.12 11.27 3.03
CA ASN A 75 14.53 12.57 2.75
C ASN A 75 13.36 12.43 1.78
N ASN A 76 12.15 12.47 2.33
CA ASN A 76 10.95 12.49 1.50
C ASN A 76 10.80 13.85 0.80
N VAL A 77 10.92 13.87 -0.52
CA VAL A 77 10.76 15.07 -1.38
C VAL A 77 9.39 15.18 -2.05
N HIS A 78 8.43 14.32 -1.67
CA HIS A 78 7.07 14.35 -2.23
C HIS A 78 6.40 15.71 -2.00
N GLY A 79 5.76 16.25 -3.05
CA GLY A 79 5.09 17.56 -2.99
C GLY A 79 6.03 18.77 -3.09
N GLN A 80 7.36 18.57 -3.13
CA GLN A 80 8.28 19.68 -3.37
C GLN A 80 8.18 20.16 -4.82
N PRO A 81 8.07 21.49 -5.09
CA PRO A 81 7.88 22.01 -6.45
C PRO A 81 8.96 21.58 -7.44
N ALA A 82 10.22 21.44 -6.99
CA ALA A 82 11.34 20.99 -7.81
C ALA A 82 11.17 19.56 -8.36
N TYR A 83 10.37 18.72 -7.69
CA TYR A 83 10.12 17.33 -8.06
C TYR A 83 8.73 17.09 -8.66
N ALA A 84 7.93 18.15 -8.87
CA ALA A 84 6.54 18.03 -9.30
C ALA A 84 6.41 17.27 -10.64
N ASP A 85 7.34 17.48 -11.57
CA ASP A 85 7.32 16.83 -12.88
C ASP A 85 7.62 15.33 -12.78
N ILE A 86 8.61 14.98 -11.96
CA ILE A 86 8.96 13.58 -11.69
C ILE A 86 7.82 12.86 -10.98
N GLN A 87 7.20 13.50 -10.00
CA GLN A 87 6.04 12.95 -9.30
C GLN A 87 4.90 12.64 -10.29
N ARG A 88 4.51 13.61 -11.14
CA ARG A 88 3.46 13.39 -12.15
C ARG A 88 3.80 12.28 -13.13
N GLN A 89 5.07 12.15 -13.53
CA GLN A 89 5.51 11.07 -14.44
C GLN A 89 5.41 9.69 -13.78
N LEU A 90 5.83 9.55 -12.52
CA LEU A 90 5.76 8.27 -11.80
C LEU A 90 4.31 7.90 -11.48
N GLU A 91 3.46 8.85 -11.11
CA GLU A 91 2.01 8.62 -10.92
C GLU A 91 1.35 8.16 -12.22
N ARG A 92 1.67 8.80 -13.35
CA ARG A 92 1.17 8.40 -14.68
C ARG A 92 1.57 6.96 -15.02
N ARG A 93 2.86 6.63 -14.87
CA ARG A 93 3.38 5.28 -15.13
C ARG A 93 2.75 4.24 -14.22
N LEU A 94 2.51 4.58 -12.96
CA LEU A 94 1.85 3.70 -12.00
C LEU A 94 0.41 3.40 -12.43
N LEU A 95 -0.33 4.43 -12.84
CA LEU A 95 -1.68 4.28 -13.37
C LEU A 95 -1.69 3.40 -14.63
N GLU A 96 -0.80 3.67 -15.57
CA GLU A 96 -0.68 2.88 -16.81
C GLU A 96 -0.38 1.41 -16.53
N TRP A 97 0.55 1.14 -15.61
CA TRP A 97 0.84 -0.23 -15.18
C TRP A 97 -0.39 -0.90 -14.57
N TYR A 98 -1.10 -0.22 -13.67
CA TYR A 98 -2.32 -0.75 -13.07
C TYR A 98 -3.39 -1.08 -14.10
N VAL A 99 -3.63 -0.19 -15.07
CA VAL A 99 -4.60 -0.45 -16.14
C VAL A 99 -4.22 -1.68 -16.97
N GLN A 100 -2.93 -1.92 -17.17
CA GLN A 100 -2.44 -3.05 -17.97
C GLN A 100 -2.40 -4.38 -17.21
N THR A 101 -2.32 -4.37 -15.87
CA THR A 101 -2.00 -5.59 -15.10
C THR A 101 -2.95 -5.90 -13.95
N SER A 102 -3.86 -5.01 -13.56
CA SER A 102 -4.70 -5.21 -12.37
C SER A 102 -5.80 -6.24 -12.53
N ASP A 103 -6.24 -6.48 -13.76
CA ASP A 103 -7.24 -7.48 -14.11
C ASP A 103 -6.70 -8.36 -15.23
N VAL A 104 -6.72 -9.67 -15.02
CA VAL A 104 -6.37 -10.65 -16.05
C VAL A 104 -7.63 -11.43 -16.31
N THR A 105 -8.28 -11.16 -17.45
CA THR A 105 -9.38 -11.99 -17.90
C THR A 105 -8.84 -13.40 -18.16
N PRO A 106 -9.34 -14.43 -17.48
CA PRO A 106 -8.94 -15.80 -17.77
C PRO A 106 -9.20 -16.10 -19.24
N PHE A 107 -8.27 -16.82 -19.89
CA PHE A 107 -8.48 -17.26 -21.28
C PHE A 107 -9.63 -18.28 -21.38
N ASP A 108 -9.82 -19.06 -20.33
CA ASP A 108 -10.88 -20.05 -20.24
C ASP A 108 -12.20 -19.40 -19.82
N MET A 109 -13.28 -19.80 -20.49
CA MET A 109 -14.63 -19.39 -20.12
C MET A 109 -14.99 -19.91 -18.73
N ASP A 110 -15.64 -19.06 -17.94
CA ASP A 110 -16.15 -19.47 -16.64
C ASP A 110 -17.23 -20.56 -16.80
N PRO A 111 -17.09 -21.72 -16.12
CA PRO A 111 -18.04 -22.83 -16.25
C PRO A 111 -19.45 -22.50 -15.76
N ARG A 112 -19.64 -21.38 -15.06
CA ARG A 112 -20.95 -20.92 -14.55
C ARG A 112 -21.90 -20.43 -15.67
N GLY A 113 -21.42 -20.24 -16.89
CA GLY A 113 -22.24 -19.80 -18.03
C GLY A 113 -22.85 -18.40 -17.85
N LEU A 114 -23.73 -17.99 -18.77
CA LEU A 114 -24.52 -16.77 -18.61
C LEU A 114 -25.68 -17.03 -17.63
N PRO A 115 -26.03 -16.08 -16.75
CA PRO A 115 -27.25 -16.18 -15.95
C PRO A 115 -28.46 -16.37 -16.88
N SER A 116 -29.29 -17.37 -16.59
CA SER A 116 -30.59 -17.61 -17.24
C SER A 116 -31.63 -16.58 -16.83
#